data_AF-K3Z2E0-F1
#
_entry.id   AF-K3Z2E0-F1
#
_cell.length_a   1.000
_cell.length_b   1.000
_cell.length_c   1.000
_cell.angle_alpha   90.00
_cell.angle_beta   90.00
_cell.angle_gamma   90.00
#
_symmetry.space_group_name_H-M   'P 1'
#
loop_
_entity.id
_entity.type
_entity.pdbx_description
1 polymer ?
#
loop_
_entity_poly.entity_id
_entity_poly.type
_entity_poly.pdbx_seq_one_letter_code
_entity_poly.pdbx_strand_id
1 'polypeptide(L)'
;MERPTDTFKETHNLVVAMEDTYVGGLVSNLQVAELIGCMANNRRAAYCKVVEVIAETTAPLLPMEQLLAAIPSKREPPAEDETEKVKSIANG
;
A
#
# COMPACT_ATOMS: atom_id res chain seq x y z
N MET A 1 10.60 -10.24 -15.94
CA MET A 1 10.31 -10.78 -14.59
C MET A 1 11.51 -10.45 -13.72
N GLU A 2 11.31 -9.80 -12.58
CA GLU A 2 12.37 -9.53 -11.60
C GLU A 2 13.07 -10.84 -11.24
N ARG A 3 14.40 -10.83 -11.16
CA ARG A 3 15.15 -12.06 -10.89
C ARG A 3 15.03 -12.38 -9.39
N PRO A 4 14.95 -13.66 -8.99
CA PRO A 4 14.88 -14.06 -7.57
C PRO A 4 16.03 -13.55 -6.67
N THR A 5 17.13 -13.07 -7.25
CA THR A 5 18.30 -12.53 -6.54
C THR A 5 18.55 -11.06 -6.86
N ASP A 6 17.56 -10.33 -7.36
CA ASP A 6 17.69 -8.90 -7.60
C ASP A 6 17.65 -8.13 -6.28
N THR A 7 18.58 -7.19 -6.10
CA THR A 7 18.72 -6.36 -4.89
C THR A 7 18.02 -5.01 -5.05
N PHE A 8 17.13 -4.87 -6.04
CA PHE A 8 16.45 -3.63 -6.37
C PHE A 8 15.84 -2.91 -5.15
N LYS A 9 15.15 -3.64 -4.26
CA LYS A 9 14.54 -3.11 -3.04
C LYS A 9 15.56 -2.60 -2.00
N GLU A 10 16.80 -3.06 -2.03
CA GLU A 10 17.84 -2.59 -1.11
C GLU A 10 18.33 -1.17 -1.46
N THR A 11 18.09 -0.74 -2.70
CA THR A 11 18.57 0.55 -3.22
C THR A 11 17.46 1.52 -3.56
N HIS A 12 16.22 1.05 -3.76
CA HIS A 12 15.07 1.89 -4.09
C HIS A 12 13.98 1.73 -3.04
N ASN A 13 13.54 2.85 -2.49
CA ASN A 13 12.42 2.89 -1.55
C ASN A 13 11.11 3.19 -2.29
N LEU A 14 10.02 2.67 -1.77
CA LEU A 14 8.69 2.85 -2.35
C LEU A 14 8.21 4.29 -2.12
N VAL A 15 7.71 4.91 -3.19
CA VAL A 15 6.93 6.15 -3.14
C VAL A 15 5.51 5.80 -3.54
N VAL A 16 4.54 6.28 -2.76
CA VAL A 16 3.12 6.15 -3.04
C VAL A 16 2.57 7.54 -3.30
N ALA A 17 1.89 7.71 -4.42
CA ALA A 17 1.28 8.96 -4.84
C ALA A 17 -0.20 8.77 -5.22
N MET A 18 -0.86 9.87 -5.54
CA MET A 18 -2.21 9.84 -6.11
C MET A 18 -2.16 9.28 -7.53
N GLU A 19 -3.32 8.85 -8.05
CA GLU A 19 -3.45 8.42 -9.44
C GLU A 19 -2.95 9.50 -10.43
N ASP A 20 -2.33 9.06 -11.52
CA ASP A 20 -1.83 9.90 -12.62
C ASP A 20 -0.84 11.02 -12.20
N THR A 21 0.01 10.75 -11.20
CA THR A 21 1.03 11.70 -10.73
C THR A 21 2.33 11.60 -11.54
N TYR A 22 2.79 10.38 -11.83
CA TYR A 22 4.06 10.14 -12.50
C TYR A 22 3.86 9.73 -13.96
N VAL A 23 4.87 10.01 -14.77
CA VAL A 23 4.93 9.55 -16.15
C VAL A 23 6.12 8.61 -16.28
N GLY A 24 5.84 7.31 -16.26
CA GLY A 24 6.87 6.27 -16.16
C GLY A 24 7.31 6.03 -14.72
N GLY A 25 8.47 5.40 -14.57
CA GLY A 25 8.99 4.97 -13.28
C GLY A 25 9.29 3.48 -13.27
N LEU A 26 10.04 3.06 -12.25
CA LEU A 26 10.36 1.67 -12.00
C LEU A 26 9.72 1.25 -10.69
N VAL A 27 9.20 0.03 -10.62
CA VAL A 27 8.81 -0.58 -9.36
C VAL A 27 9.06 -2.08 -9.45
N SER A 28 9.53 -2.64 -8.34
CA SER A 28 9.79 -4.06 -8.21
C SER A 28 8.49 -4.84 -8.00
N ASN A 29 8.43 -6.07 -8.54
CA ASN A 29 7.29 -6.95 -8.33
C ASN A 29 7.12 -7.30 -6.85
N LEU A 30 8.24 -7.47 -6.13
CA LEU A 30 8.22 -7.72 -4.68
C LEU A 30 7.63 -6.54 -3.91
N GLN A 31 8.05 -5.31 -4.23
CA GLN A 31 7.51 -4.10 -3.58
C GLN A 31 5.99 -3.98 -3.80
N VAL A 32 5.50 -4.27 -5.00
CA VAL A 32 4.06 -4.30 -5.30
C VAL A 32 3.35 -5.39 -4.50
N ALA A 33 3.92 -6.59 -4.43
CA ALA A 33 3.33 -7.70 -3.66
C ALA A 33 3.23 -7.39 -2.17
N GLU A 34 4.27 -6.79 -1.59
CA GLU A 34 4.28 -6.35 -0.18
C GLU A 34 3.26 -5.25 0.08
N LEU A 35 3.12 -4.27 -0.83
CA LEU A 35 2.10 -3.24 -0.72
C LEU A 35 0.69 -3.84 -0.73
N ILE A 36 0.41 -4.77 -1.64
CA ILE A 36 -0.86 -5.50 -1.68
C ILE A 36 -1.08 -6.26 -0.37
N GLY A 37 -0.04 -6.90 0.17
CA GLY A 37 -0.07 -7.56 1.48
C GLY A 37 -0.39 -6.59 2.62
N CYS A 38 0.26 -5.42 2.65
CA CYS A 38 -0.01 -4.36 3.63
C CYS A 38 -1.48 -3.89 3.52
N MET A 39 -1.97 -3.60 2.32
CA MET A 39 -3.35 -3.16 2.08
C MET A 39 -4.38 -4.22 2.50
N ALA A 40 -4.10 -5.50 2.23
CA ALA A 40 -4.97 -6.61 2.60
C ALA A 40 -5.08 -6.78 4.13
N ASN A 41 -3.99 -6.53 4.86
CA ASN A 41 -3.95 -6.58 6.32
C ASN A 41 -4.48 -5.29 6.97
N ASN A 42 -4.35 -4.15 6.30
CA ASN A 42 -4.73 -2.82 6.80
C ASN A 42 -5.87 -2.21 5.97
N ARG A 43 -6.99 -2.93 5.85
CA ARG A 43 -8.11 -2.57 4.95
C ARG A 43 -8.65 -1.16 5.14
N ARG A 44 -8.68 -0.66 6.38
CA ARG A 44 -9.13 0.70 6.70
C ARG A 44 -8.16 1.75 6.16
N ALA A 45 -6.86 1.52 6.28
CA ALA A 45 -5.82 2.39 5.72
C ALA A 45 -5.76 2.34 4.19
N ALA A 46 -6.26 1.28 3.55
CA ALA A 46 -6.34 1.17 2.09
C ALA A 46 -7.72 1.57 1.51
N TYR A 47 -8.67 1.97 2.36
CA TYR A 47 -10.08 2.05 1.97
C TYR A 47 -10.33 3.06 0.85
N CYS A 48 -10.87 2.58 -0.27
CA CYS A 48 -11.24 3.39 -1.44
C CYS A 48 -10.16 4.38 -1.90
N LYS A 49 -8.88 3.99 -1.80
CA LYS A 49 -7.76 4.75 -2.37
C LYS A 49 -7.45 4.24 -3.77
N VAL A 50 -7.07 5.15 -4.65
CA VAL A 50 -6.36 4.81 -5.88
C VAL A 50 -4.97 5.39 -5.73
N VAL A 51 -3.97 4.53 -5.86
CA VAL A 51 -2.58 4.89 -5.62
C VAL A 51 -1.75 4.55 -6.85
N GLU A 52 -0.81 5.41 -7.16
CA GLU A 52 0.29 5.14 -8.06
C GLU A 52 1.55 4.88 -7.25
N VAL A 53 2.40 3.95 -7.71
CA VAL A 53 3.62 3.59 -7.00
C VAL A 53 4.83 3.54 -7.92
N ILE A 54 5.92 4.13 -7.43
CA ILE A 54 7.24 4.09 -8.04
C ILE A 54 8.29 3.77 -6.98
N ALA A 55 9.48 3.42 -7.40
CA ALA A 55 10.62 3.16 -6.55
C ALA A 55 11.73 4.16 -6.87
N GLU A 56 12.23 4.84 -5.85
CA GLU A 56 13.19 5.93 -5.97
C GLU A 56 14.38 5.70 -5.03
N THR A 57 15.59 5.99 -5.49
CA THR A 57 16.82 5.80 -4.70
C THR A 57 17.00 6.84 -3.60
N THR A 58 16.31 7.98 -3.73
CA THR A 58 16.37 9.09 -2.77
C THR A 58 15.14 9.19 -1.86
N ALA A 59 14.14 8.33 -2.09
CA ALA A 59 12.96 8.31 -1.24
C ALA A 59 13.32 7.85 0.17
N PRO A 60 12.72 8.46 1.22
CA PRO A 60 12.92 8.00 2.58
C PRO A 60 12.34 6.60 2.78
N LEU A 61 13.00 5.78 3.60
CA LEU A 61 12.46 4.48 3.99
C LEU A 61 11.35 4.71 5.04
N LEU A 62 10.10 4.56 4.62
CA LEU A 62 8.93 4.72 5.48
C LEU A 62 8.08 3.43 5.51
N PRO A 63 7.36 3.18 6.62
CA PRO A 63 6.35 2.12 6.66
C PRO A 63 5.27 2.32 5.60
N MET A 64 4.80 1.24 4.98
CA MET A 64 3.78 1.31 3.93
C MET A 64 2.44 1.87 4.43
N GLU A 65 2.10 1.63 5.69
CA GLU A 65 0.93 2.21 6.34
C GLU A 65 1.00 3.74 6.37
N GLN A 66 2.19 4.29 6.64
CA GLN A 66 2.42 5.72 6.65
C GLN A 66 2.32 6.31 5.25
N LEU A 67 2.87 5.62 4.24
CA LEU A 67 2.74 6.01 2.83
C LEU A 67 1.27 6.03 2.38
N LEU A 68 0.49 5.00 2.76
CA LEU A 68 -0.94 4.92 2.46
C LEU A 68 -1.78 5.98 3.19
N ALA A 69 -1.42 6.32 4.42
CA ALA A 69 -2.10 7.35 5.20
C ALA A 69 -1.97 8.75 4.57
N ALA A 70 -0.90 9.00 3.81
CA ALA A 70 -0.69 10.27 3.12
C ALA A 70 -1.62 10.49 1.92
N ILE A 71 -2.18 9.42 1.34
CA ILE A 71 -3.07 9.52 0.19
C ILE A 71 -4.51 9.66 0.65
N PRO A 72 -5.31 10.61 0.13
CA PRO A 72 -6.72 10.71 0.51
C PRO A 72 -7.54 9.53 -0.01
N SER A 73 -8.57 9.14 0.75
CA SER A 73 -9.56 8.16 0.30
C SER A 73 -10.65 8.84 -0.54
N LYS A 74 -11.14 8.18 -1.58
CA LYS A 74 -12.30 8.66 -2.38
C LYS A 74 -13.62 8.52 -1.63
N ARG A 75 -13.65 7.75 -0.54
CA ARG A 75 -14.81 7.53 0.35
C ARG A 75 -14.34 7.38 1.79
N GLU A 76 -15.18 7.77 2.74
CA GLU A 76 -14.88 7.57 4.16
C GLU A 76 -14.93 6.09 4.53
N PRO A 77 -13.99 5.60 5.35
CA PRO A 77 -14.05 4.23 5.85
C PRO A 77 -15.27 4.04 6.76
N PRO A 78 -15.84 2.82 6.81
CA PRO A 78 -16.94 2.51 7.72
C PRO A 78 -16.57 2.83 9.18
N ALA A 79 -17.56 3.18 10.00
CA ALA A 79 -17.38 3.32 11.44
C ALA A 79 -16.84 2.00 12.04
N GLU A 80 -16.02 2.10 13.08
CA GLU A 80 -15.25 0.97 13.62
C GLU A 80 -16.16 -0.15 14.21
N ASP A 81 -17.40 0.18 14.60
CA ASP A 81 -18.38 -0.71 15.23
C ASP A 81 -18.94 -1.85 14.35
N GLU A 82 -18.79 -1.78 13.03
CA GLU A 82 -19.34 -2.79 12.11
C GLU A 82 -18.37 -3.96 11.87
N THR A 83 -17.11 -3.85 12.30
CA THR A 83 -16.11 -4.93 12.14
C THR A 83 -16.09 -5.94 13.30
N GLU A 84 -16.57 -5.56 14.48
CA GLU A 84 -16.68 -6.47 15.63
C GLU A 84 -17.90 -7.40 15.55
N LYS A 85 -19.03 -6.93 14.99
CA LYS A 85 -20.23 -7.76 14.80
C LYS A 85 -20.00 -8.97 13.90
N VAL A 86 -19.13 -8.86 12.90
CA VAL A 86 -18.82 -9.98 12.00
C VAL A 86 -17.97 -11.05 12.69
N LYS A 87 -17.12 -10.67 13.67
CA LYS A 87 -16.31 -11.62 14.45
C LYS A 87 -17.13 -12.36 15.51
N SER A 88 -18.18 -11.75 16.07
CA SER A 88 -19.04 -12.42 17.06
C SER A 88 -20.01 -13.42 16.43
N ILE A 89 -20.47 -13.18 15.20
CA ILE A 89 -21.36 -14.10 14.46
C ILE A 89 -20.61 -15.34 13.96
N ALA A 90 -19.31 -15.24 13.68
CA ALA A 90 -18.50 -16.36 13.18
C ALA A 90 -18.03 -17.35 14.27
N ASN A 91 -18.22 -17.03 15.55
CA ASN A 91 -17.80 -17.85 16.70
C ASN A 91 -19.01 -18.35 17.54
N GLY A 92 -20.23 -18.26 17.02
CA GLY A 92 -21.47 -18.72 17.67
C GLY A 92 -22.01 -20.01 17.07
#